data_AF-A0A9P3AXZ6-F1
#
_entry.id   AF-A0A9P3AXZ6-F1
#
_cell.length_a   1.000
_cell.length_b   1.000
_cell.length_c   1.000
_cell.angle_alpha   90.00
_cell.angle_beta   90.00
_cell.angle_gamma   90.00
#
_symmetry.space_group_name_H-M   'P 1'
#
loop_
_entity.id
_entity.type
_entity.pdbx_description
1 polymer ?
#
loop_
_entity_poly.entity_id
_entity_poly.type
_entity_poly.pdbx_seq_one_letter_code
_entity_poly.pdbx_strand_id
1 'polypeptide(L)' 'MLEGEAKVLARLLTRRFGPLPKWAATRVQEADAEQLETWADAVLEATTLGEVFGSTGLEQDED' A
#
# COMPACT_ATOMS: atom_id res chain seq x y z
N MET A 1 -17.05 -6.04 2.38
CA MET A 1 -16.25 -7.01 1.60
C MET A 1 -14.81 -6.53 1.35
N LEU A 2 -14.51 -5.23 1.53
CA LEU A 2 -13.17 -4.64 1.36
C LEU A 2 -12.08 -5.21 2.29
N GLU A 3 -12.46 -5.73 3.46
CA GLU A 3 -11.49 -6.32 4.41
C GLU A 3 -10.70 -7.50 3.81
N GLY A 4 -11.29 -8.25 2.86
CA GLY A 4 -10.61 -9.33 2.15
C GLY A 4 -9.54 -8.81 1.20
N GLU A 5 -9.90 -7.82 0.37
CA GLU A 5 -9.01 -7.15 -0.57
C GLU A 5 -7.87 -6.43 0.15
N ALA A 6 -8.17 -5.67 1.21
CA ALA A 6 -7.18 -5.02 2.06
C ALA A 6 -6.18 -6.02 2.65
N LYS A 7 -6.64 -7.18 3.15
CA LYS A 7 -5.75 -8.24 3.66
C LYS A 7 -4.87 -8.83 2.57
N VAL A 8 -5.40 -9.02 1.36
CA VAL A 8 -4.62 -9.53 0.22
C VAL A 8 -3.56 -8.51 -0.18
N LEU A 9 -3.93 -7.24 -0.34
CA LEU A 9 -3.01 -6.17 -0.68
C LEU A 9 -1.91 -6.02 0.38
N ALA A 10 -2.27 -6.01 1.67
CA ALA A 10 -1.28 -5.95 2.75
C ALA A 10 -0.27 -7.10 2.70
N ARG A 11 -0.71 -8.32 2.36
CA ARG A 11 0.20 -9.47 2.18
C ARG A 11 1.09 -9.33 0.95
N LEU A 12 0.58 -8.76 -0.15
CA LEU A 12 1.38 -8.50 -1.36
C LEU A 12 2.47 -7.46 -1.08
N LEU A 13 2.08 -6.33 -0.49
CA LEU A 13 3.01 -5.28 -0.08
C LEU A 13 4.07 -5.82 0.88
N THR A 14 3.67 -6.64 1.86
CA THR A 14 4.61 -7.23 2.82
C THR A 14 5.62 -8.16 2.14
N ARG A 15 5.19 -8.91 1.12
CA ARG A 15 6.07 -9.82 0.37
C ARG A 15 7.06 -9.07 -0.52
N ARG A 16 6.65 -7.94 -1.10
CA ARG A 16 7.49 -7.17 -2.03
C ARG A 16 8.44 -6.22 -1.31
N PHE A 17 7.98 -5.58 -0.24
CA PHE A 17 8.70 -4.48 0.42
C PHE A 17 9.15 -4.82 1.85
N GLY A 18 8.78 -5.99 2.39
CA GLY A 18 9.01 -6.35 3.79
C GLY A 18 7.90 -5.85 4.72
N PRO A 19 8.08 -5.96 6.05
CA PRO A 19 7.07 -5.56 7.03
C PRO A 19 6.54 -4.13 6.78
N LEU A 20 5.21 -3.98 6.75
CA LEU A 20 4.62 -2.67 6.46
C LEU A 20 4.81 -1.71 7.64
N PRO A 21 5.32 -0.50 7.38
CA PRO A 21 5.29 0.55 8.38
C PRO A 21 3.84 0.92 8.72
N LYS A 22 3.63 1.49 9.92
CA LYS A 22 2.30 1.77 10.46
C LYS A 22 1.45 2.63 9.50
N TRP A 23 2.04 3.64 8.88
CA TRP A 23 1.34 4.53 7.94
C TRP A 23 0.78 3.78 6.72
N ALA A 24 1.54 2.82 6.17
CA ALA A 24 1.13 2.04 5.02
C ALA A 24 0.01 1.06 5.38
N ALA A 25 0.13 0.42 6.55
CA ALA A 25 -0.92 -0.46 7.07
C ALA A 25 -2.23 0.29 7.31
N THR A 26 -2.19 1.49 7.90
CA THR A 26 -3.36 2.35 8.09
C THR A 26 -4.00 2.75 6.77
N ARG A 27 -3.21 3.18 5.76
CA ARG A 27 -3.74 3.50 4.44
C ARG A 27 -4.48 2.33 3.78
N VAL A 28 -3.94 1.11 3.86
CA VAL A 28 -4.62 -0.08 3.31
C VAL A 28 -5.91 -0.43 4.07
N GLN A 29 -5.96 -0.18 5.38
CA GLN A 29 -7.15 -0.44 6.18
C GLN A 29 -8.29 0.57 5.94
N GLU A 30 -7.93 1.83 5.67
CA GLU A 30 -8.88 2.93 5.46
C GLU A 30 -9.26 3.14 3.99
N ALA A 31 -8.60 2.44 3.08
CA ALA A 31 -8.82 2.56 1.64
C ALA A 31 -10.22 2.09 1.22
N ASP A 32 -10.77 2.82 0.25
CA ASP A 32 -11.95 2.37 -0.47
C ASP A 32 -11.59 1.33 -1.56
N ALA A 33 -12.61 0.81 -2.24
CA ALA A 33 -12.46 -0.23 -3.25
C ALA A 33 -11.56 0.21 -4.41
N GLU A 34 -11.73 1.45 -4.88
CA GLU A 34 -11.03 1.98 -6.05
C GLU A 34 -9.53 2.17 -5.74
N GLN A 35 -9.21 2.64 -4.53
CA GLN A 35 -7.85 2.71 -4.03
C GLN A 35 -7.21 1.33 -3.92
N LEU A 36 -7.93 0.35 -3.36
CA LEU A 36 -7.40 -1.02 -3.23
C LEU A 36 -7.13 -1.67 -4.58
N GLU A 37 -8.02 -1.48 -5.56
CA GLU A 37 -7.84 -1.97 -6.93
C GLU A 37 -6.64 -1.30 -7.61
N THR A 38 -6.56 0.03 -7.55
CA THR A 38 -5.44 0.80 -8.10
C THR A 38 -4.09 0.37 -7.51
N TRP A 39 -4.03 0.18 -6.18
CA TRP A 39 -2.81 -0.24 -5.51
C TRP A 39 -2.46 -1.70 -5.76
N ALA A 40 -3.45 -2.57 -6.05
CA ALA A 40 -3.22 -3.96 -6.44
C ALA A 40 -2.55 -4.09 -7.81
N ASP A 41 -2.79 -3.16 -8.72
CA ASP A 41 -2.06 -3.06 -9.98
C ASP A 41 -0.69 -2.40 -9.77
N ALA A 42 -0.64 -1.28 -9.04
CA ALA A 42 0.60 -0.55 -8.80
C ALA A 42 1.65 -1.39 -8.04
N VAL A 43 1.24 -2.28 -7.13
CA VAL A 43 2.13 -3.19 -6.39
C VAL A 43 2.80 -4.25 -7.27
N LEU A 44 2.49 -4.35 -8.56
CA LEU A 44 3.21 -5.20 -9.50
C LEU A 44 4.39 -4.48 -10.16
N GLU A 45 4.33 -3.15 -10.26
CA GLU A 45 5.32 -2.34 -10.99
C GLU A 45 6.18 -1.49 -10.06
N ALA A 46 5.59 -0.88 -9.03
CA ALA A 46 6.22 0.04 -8.09
C ALA A 46 7.47 -0.50 -7.36
N THR A 47 8.53 0.28 -7.31
CA THR A 47 9.77 -0.05 -6.59
C THR A 47 9.73 0.33 -5.11
N THR A 48 8.77 1.17 -4.71
CA THR A 48 8.60 1.61 -3.32
C THR A 48 7.13 1.62 -2.90
N LEU A 49 6.88 1.62 -1.58
CA LEU A 49 5.53 1.83 -1.06
C LEU A 49 4.95 3.18 -1.47
N GLY A 50 5.76 4.24 -1.52
CA GLY A 50 5.31 5.57 -1.94
C GLY A 50 4.75 5.58 -3.36
N GLU A 51 5.42 4.88 -4.28
CA GLU A 51 4.95 4.71 -5.67
C GLU A 51 3.62 3.95 -5.74
N VAL A 52 3.42 2.91 -4.91
CA VAL A 52 2.12 2.19 -4.84
C VAL A 52 1.00 3.15 -4.45
N PHE A 53 1.22 3.93 -3.39
CA PHE A 53 0.20 4.82 -2.84
C PHE A 53 0.05 6.14 -3.61
N GLY A 54 0.70 6.29 -4.77
CA GLY A 54 0.67 7.52 -5.57
C GLY A 54 1.32 8.74 -4.88
N SER A 55 2.07 8.51 -3.81
CA SER A 55 2.85 9.55 -3.12
C SER A 55 4.17 9.69 -3.84
N THR A 56 4.16 10.38 -4.99
CA THR A 56 5.38 10.75 -5.71
C THR A 56 6.22 11.64 -4.80
N GLY A 57 7.20 10.99 -4.15
CA GLY A 57 8.20 11.47 -3.20
C GLY A 57 8.01 12.86 -2.61
N LEU A 58 7.56 12.95 -1.34
CA LEU A 58 7.89 14.06 -0.43
C LEU A 58 7.50 13.81 1.05
N GLU A 59 7.46 12.57 1.54
CA GLU A 59 7.33 12.29 2.99
C GLU A 59 8.27 11.14 3.39
N GLN A 60 9.58 11.36 3.18
CA GLN A 60 10.65 10.63 3.87
C GLN A 60 11.22 11.56 4.96
N ASP A 61 10.41 11.93 5.94
CA ASP A 61 10.89 12.53 7.17
C ASP A 61 9.79 12.28 8.21
N GLU A 62 10.06 11.39 9.17
CA GLU A 62 9.78 11.56 10.61
C GLU A 62 10.17 10.26 11.34
N ASP A 63 11.40 10.29 11.86
CA ASP A 63 12.11 9.45 12.87
C ASP A 63 11.93 7.92 12.92
#